data_AF-A0A432TWD4-F1
#
_entry.id   AF-A0A432TWD4-F1
#
_cell.length_a   1.000
_cell.length_b   1.000
_cell.length_c   1.000
_cell.angle_alpha   90.00
_cell.angle_beta   90.00
_cell.angle_gamma   90.00
#
_symmetry.space_group_name_H-M   'P 1'
#
loop_
_entity.id
_entity.type
_entity.pdbx_description
1 polymer ?
#
loop_
_entity_poly.entity_id
_entity_poly.type
_entity_poly.pdbx_seq_one_letter_code
_entity_poly.pdbx_strand_id
1 'polypeptide(L)'
;PELVGRLPVQTALGELDEDALIQILTEPKNSVVKQFQEVFLMEGVKLTFKKQALSAIAKLAIKRKTGARGLRSILEDLLLDTMFELPSLDDVNEVVIDKAVVEREKAPLMVYQLAEKPKKAS
;
A
#
# COMPACT_ATOMS: atom_id res chain seq x y z
N PRO A 1 -25.07 -37.70 -1.57
CA PRO A 1 -24.90 -38.14 -2.99
C PRO A 1 -25.70 -37.33 -4.03
N GLU A 2 -26.82 -36.68 -3.66
CA GLU A 2 -27.60 -35.87 -4.62
C GLU A 2 -27.01 -34.49 -4.95
N LEU A 3 -26.27 -33.87 -4.02
CA LEU A 3 -25.75 -32.51 -4.18
C LEU A 3 -24.54 -32.44 -5.14
N VAL A 4 -23.67 -33.45 -5.07
CA VAL A 4 -22.42 -33.52 -5.87
C VAL A 4 -22.73 -33.75 -7.36
N GLY A 5 -23.81 -34.46 -7.68
CA GLY A 5 -24.25 -34.68 -9.07
C GLY A 5 -24.91 -33.45 -9.72
N ARG A 6 -25.25 -32.40 -8.96
CA ARG A 6 -25.84 -31.15 -9.46
C ARG A 6 -24.82 -30.03 -9.66
N LEU A 7 -23.56 -30.25 -9.30
CA LEU A 7 -22.44 -29.32 -9.47
C LEU A 7 -21.39 -29.93 -10.42
N PRO A 8 -21.68 -30.04 -11.74
CA PRO A 8 -20.83 -30.74 -12.69
C PRO A 8 -19.50 -30.02 -12.98
N VAL A 9 -19.36 -28.75 -12.59
CA VAL A 9 -18.15 -27.95 -12.80
C VAL A 9 -17.36 -27.87 -11.50
N GLN A 10 -16.19 -28.48 -11.49
CA GLN A 10 -15.20 -28.35 -10.41
C GLN A 10 -14.00 -27.58 -10.93
N THR A 11 -13.59 -26.53 -10.19
CA THR A 11 -12.35 -25.79 -10.45
C THR A 11 -11.62 -25.61 -9.13
N ALA A 12 -10.30 -25.82 -9.14
CA ALA A 12 -9.45 -25.57 -7.99
C ALA A 12 -8.75 -24.23 -8.17
N LEU A 13 -8.72 -23.40 -7.13
CA LEU A 13 -7.92 -22.19 -7.12
C LEU A 13 -6.52 -22.52 -6.59
N GLY A 14 -5.49 -22.01 -7.27
CA GLY A 14 -4.11 -22.10 -6.82
C GLY A 14 -3.86 -21.23 -5.58
N GLU A 15 -2.81 -21.55 -4.83
CA GLU A 15 -2.34 -20.69 -3.76
C GLU A 15 -1.78 -19.38 -4.32
N LEU A 16 -1.95 -18.29 -3.59
CA LEU A 16 -1.40 -16.99 -3.95
C LEU A 16 0.09 -16.97 -3.59
N ASP A 17 0.93 -16.81 -4.59
CA ASP A 17 2.36 -16.56 -4.42
C ASP A 17 2.66 -15.05 -4.25
N GLU A 18 3.94 -14.73 -4.01
CA GLU A 18 4.37 -13.35 -3.78
C GLU A 18 4.04 -12.44 -4.97
N ASP A 19 4.29 -12.91 -6.19
CA ASP A 19 4.05 -12.16 -7.41
C ASP A 19 2.55 -11.90 -7.61
N ALA A 20 1.68 -12.89 -7.40
CA ALA A 20 0.23 -12.70 -7.48
C ALA A 20 -0.26 -11.65 -6.46
N LEU A 21 0.29 -11.63 -5.24
CA LEU A 21 -0.07 -10.63 -4.24
C LEU A 21 0.40 -9.22 -4.65
N ILE A 22 1.59 -9.08 -5.25
CA ILE A 22 2.07 -7.80 -5.78
C ILE A 22 1.17 -7.33 -6.92
N GLN A 23 0.76 -8.22 -7.83
CA GLN A 23 -0.19 -7.89 -8.89
C GLN A 23 -1.52 -7.41 -8.31
N ILE A 24 -2.09 -8.12 -7.34
CA ILE A 24 -3.33 -7.72 -6.65
C ILE A 24 -3.20 -6.33 -5.99
N LEU A 25 -2.03 -6.02 -5.43
CA LEU A 25 -1.76 -4.71 -4.82
C LEU A 25 -1.71 -3.56 -5.85
N THR A 26 -1.36 -3.81 -7.11
CA THR A 26 -0.97 -2.74 -8.05
C THR A 26 -1.79 -2.69 -9.35
N GLU A 27 -2.08 -3.83 -9.96
CA GLU A 27 -2.69 -3.90 -11.29
C GLU A 27 -4.20 -3.60 -11.30
N PRO A 28 -5.03 -4.18 -10.42
CA PRO A 28 -6.47 -3.96 -10.44
C PRO A 28 -6.82 -2.47 -10.44
N LYS A 29 -7.91 -2.12 -11.14
CA LYS A 29 -8.40 -0.74 -11.14
C LYS A 29 -8.69 -0.23 -9.72
N ASN A 30 -9.23 -1.12 -8.88
CA ASN A 30 -9.54 -0.85 -7.48
C ASN A 30 -8.54 -1.54 -6.53
N SER A 31 -7.25 -1.53 -6.88
CA SER A 31 -6.22 -2.11 -6.02
C SER A 31 -6.07 -1.33 -4.72
N VAL A 32 -5.61 -2.00 -3.66
CA VAL A 32 -5.50 -1.40 -2.33
C VAL A 32 -4.53 -0.21 -2.33
N VAL A 33 -3.42 -0.31 -3.08
CA VAL A 33 -2.46 0.80 -3.20
C VAL A 33 -3.12 2.03 -3.81
N LYS A 34 -3.88 1.87 -4.92
CA LYS A 34 -4.56 3.00 -5.56
C LYS A 34 -5.59 3.65 -4.65
N GLN A 35 -6.32 2.85 -3.87
CA GLN A 35 -7.28 3.38 -2.89
C GLN A 35 -6.58 4.28 -1.87
N PHE A 36 -5.45 3.86 -1.32
CA PHE A 36 -4.68 4.70 -0.39
C PHE A 36 -4.05 5.91 -1.06
N GLN A 37 -3.58 5.77 -2.31
CA GLN A 37 -3.07 6.91 -3.07
C GLN A 37 -4.13 7.99 -3.28
N GLU A 38 -5.37 7.61 -3.59
CA GLU A 38 -6.48 8.55 -3.72
C GLU A 38 -6.81 9.24 -2.39
N VAL A 39 -6.81 8.50 -1.27
CA VAL A 39 -7.03 9.09 0.07
C VAL A 39 -5.96 10.13 0.41
N PHE A 40 -4.68 9.82 0.17
CA PHE A 40 -3.60 10.79 0.39
C PHE A 40 -3.69 11.98 -0.58
N LEU A 41 -4.12 11.75 -1.83
CA LEU A 41 -4.28 12.80 -2.83
C LEU A 41 -5.39 13.79 -2.45
N MET A 42 -6.44 13.34 -1.76
CA MET A 42 -7.47 14.23 -1.21
C MET A 42 -6.91 15.20 -0.17
N GLU A 43 -5.87 14.78 0.56
CA GLU A 43 -5.11 15.63 1.49
C GLU A 43 -4.01 16.46 0.79
N GLY A 44 -3.93 16.40 -0.55
CA GLY A 44 -2.91 17.11 -1.32
C GLY A 44 -1.52 16.46 -1.30
N VAL A 45 -1.40 15.24 -0.76
CA VAL A 45 -0.14 14.53 -0.61
C VAL A 45 -0.04 13.37 -1.58
N LYS A 46 1.11 13.22 -2.26
CA LYS A 46 1.36 12.07 -3.13
C LYS A 46 1.90 10.88 -2.34
N LEU A 47 1.29 9.71 -2.46
CA LEU A 47 1.79 8.47 -1.84
C LEU A 47 2.50 7.59 -2.88
N THR A 48 3.77 7.26 -2.63
CA THR A 48 4.59 6.43 -3.52
C THR A 48 5.12 5.20 -2.78
N PHE A 49 4.87 4.02 -3.34
CA PHE A 49 5.44 2.76 -2.84
C PHE A 49 6.62 2.33 -3.70
N LYS A 50 7.77 2.07 -3.07
CA LYS A 50 8.89 1.42 -3.78
C LYS A 50 8.58 -0.05 -4.04
N LYS A 51 9.13 -0.60 -5.13
CA LYS A 51 8.96 -2.02 -5.50
C LYS A 51 9.36 -2.98 -4.36
N GLN A 52 10.41 -2.63 -3.62
CA GLN A 52 10.87 -3.42 -2.47
C GLN A 52 9.88 -3.41 -1.30
N ALA A 53 9.13 -2.32 -1.11
CA ALA A 53 8.08 -2.24 -0.10
C ALA A 53 6.91 -3.17 -0.47
N LEU A 54 6.49 -3.18 -1.74
CA LEU A 54 5.43 -4.07 -2.23
C LEU A 54 5.77 -5.55 -2.02
N SER A 55 7.01 -5.94 -2.34
CA SER A 55 7.51 -7.30 -2.07
C SER A 55 7.52 -7.62 -0.57
N ALA A 56 7.94 -6.69 0.29
CA ALA A 56 7.92 -6.90 1.73
C ALA A 56 6.48 -7.07 2.29
N ILE A 57 5.52 -6.29 1.78
CA ILE A 57 4.10 -6.40 2.15
C ILE A 57 3.55 -7.77 1.73
N ALA A 58 3.83 -8.22 0.50
CA ALA A 58 3.41 -9.53 0.01
C ALA A 58 3.98 -10.67 0.86
N LYS A 59 5.28 -10.64 1.19
CA LYS A 59 5.92 -11.61 2.09
C LYS A 59 5.28 -11.62 3.48
N LEU A 60 4.94 -10.45 4.02
CA LEU A 60 4.28 -10.34 5.32
C LEU A 60 2.87 -10.96 5.30
N ALA A 61 2.12 -10.77 4.21
CA ALA A 61 0.79 -11.36 4.04
C ALA A 61 0.85 -12.90 3.94
N ILE A 62 1.83 -13.44 3.22
CA ILE A 62 2.09 -14.89 3.16
C ILE A 62 2.44 -15.43 4.55
N LYS A 63 3.36 -14.75 5.27
CA LYS A 63 3.78 -15.15 6.62
C LYS A 63 2.62 -15.15 7.62
N ARG A 64 1.69 -14.19 7.50
CA ARG A 64 0.47 -14.09 8.33
C ARG A 64 -0.64 -15.08 7.91
N LYS A 65 -0.46 -15.84 6.80
CA LYS A 65 -1.45 -16.78 6.24
C LYS A 65 -2.83 -16.16 5.99
N THR A 66 -2.86 -14.87 5.67
CA THR A 66 -4.10 -14.11 5.44
C THR A 66 -4.42 -13.94 3.96
N GLY A 67 -3.49 -14.28 3.07
CA GLY A 67 -3.64 -14.15 1.61
C GLY A 67 -3.98 -12.71 1.18
N ALA A 68 -4.71 -12.57 0.07
CA ALA A 68 -5.10 -11.27 -0.47
C ALA A 68 -5.94 -10.42 0.51
N ARG A 69 -6.70 -11.06 1.41
CA ARG A 69 -7.56 -10.35 2.38
C ARG A 69 -6.74 -9.59 3.42
N GLY A 70 -5.57 -10.10 3.79
CA GLY A 70 -4.71 -9.46 4.78
C GLY A 70 -3.88 -8.29 4.26
N LEU A 71 -3.81 -8.11 2.94
CA LEU A 71 -3.04 -7.01 2.34
C LEU A 71 -3.56 -5.64 2.80
N ARG A 72 -4.89 -5.51 2.90
CA ARG A 72 -5.51 -4.27 3.35
C ARG A 72 -5.19 -3.94 4.80
N SER A 73 -5.35 -4.91 5.71
CA SER A 73 -5.04 -4.67 7.13
C SER A 73 -3.56 -4.33 7.34
N ILE A 74 -2.65 -4.98 6.60
CA ILE A 74 -1.22 -4.67 6.68
C ILE A 74 -0.93 -3.23 6.25
N LEU A 75 -1.58 -2.76 5.18
CA LEU A 75 -1.42 -1.39 4.71
C LEU A 75 -2.06 -0.37 5.67
N GLU A 76 -3.25 -0.65 6.21
CA GLU A 76 -3.88 0.20 7.22
C GLU A 76 -2.99 0.33 8.46
N ASP A 77 -2.49 -0.79 9.00
CA ASP A 77 -1.58 -0.81 10.15
C ASP A 77 -0.30 -0.02 9.89
N LEU A 78 0.19 -0.01 8.64
CA LEU A 78 1.43 0.67 8.26
C LEU A 78 1.22 2.18 8.09
N LEU A 79 0.10 2.58 7.51
CA LEU A 79 -0.19 3.98 7.18
C LEU A 79 -0.89 4.72 8.32
N LEU A 80 -1.40 4.03 9.34
CA LEU A 80 -2.18 4.62 10.44
C LEU A 80 -1.47 5.82 11.08
N ASP A 81 -0.22 5.63 11.50
CA ASP A 81 0.56 6.69 12.16
C ASP A 81 0.79 7.87 11.20
N THR A 82 1.09 7.57 9.94
CA THR A 82 1.29 8.60 8.90
C THR A 82 0.01 9.39 8.67
N MET A 83 -1.13 8.73 8.54
CA MET A 83 -2.43 9.37 8.35
C MET A 83 -2.85 10.22 9.55
N PHE A 84 -2.45 9.83 10.76
CA PHE A 84 -2.71 10.59 11.96
C PHE A 84 -1.86 11.86 12.04
N GLU A 85 -0.58 11.77 11.67
CA GLU A 85 0.35 12.91 11.70
C GLU A 85 0.14 13.89 10.53
N LEU A 86 -0.23 13.38 9.35
CA LEU A 86 -0.28 14.15 8.10
C LEU A 86 -1.15 15.42 8.19
N PRO A 87 -2.35 15.44 8.80
CA PRO A 87 -3.13 16.67 8.97
C PRO A 87 -2.47 17.74 9.86
N SER A 88 -1.49 17.36 10.68
CA SER A 88 -0.75 18.27 11.56
C SER A 88 0.57 18.75 10.96
N LEU A 89 0.97 18.19 9.81
CA LEU A 89 2.22 18.51 9.14
C LEU A 89 1.97 19.48 7.99
N ASP A 90 2.51 20.69 8.10
CA ASP A 90 2.48 21.67 7.01
C ASP A 90 3.48 21.28 5.90
N ASP A 91 3.14 21.62 4.65
CA ASP A 91 4.02 21.53 3.48
C ASP A 91 4.51 20.13 3.06
N VAL A 92 3.87 19.04 3.50
CA VAL A 92 4.18 17.69 2.99
C VAL A 92 3.63 17.55 1.56
N ASN A 93 4.49 17.23 0.60
CA ASN A 93 4.11 17.05 -0.80
C ASN A 93 4.06 15.57 -1.22
N GLU A 94 5.00 14.76 -0.73
CA GLU A 94 5.09 13.34 -1.07
C GLU A 94 5.50 12.48 0.13
N VAL A 95 4.86 11.33 0.30
CA VAL A 95 5.22 10.28 1.25
C VAL A 95 5.71 9.07 0.49
N VAL A 96 6.92 8.61 0.82
CA VAL A 96 7.57 7.46 0.18
C VAL A 96 7.69 6.32 1.18
N ILE A 97 7.08 5.18 0.82
CA ILE A 97 7.15 3.94 1.58
C ILE A 97 8.24 3.04 1.01
N ASP A 98 9.21 2.70 1.86
CA ASP A 98 10.31 1.78 1.56
C ASP A 98 10.17 0.47 2.35
N LYS A 99 10.98 -0.53 2.00
CA LYS A 99 11.03 -1.82 2.68
C LYS A 99 11.26 -1.67 4.20
N ALA A 100 12.17 -0.79 4.61
CA ALA A 100 12.48 -0.55 6.03
C ALA A 100 11.26 -0.04 6.83
N VAL A 101 10.33 0.67 6.18
CA VAL A 101 9.08 1.13 6.80
C VAL A 101 8.15 -0.05 7.05
N VAL A 102 8.06 -0.96 6.07
CA VAL A 102 7.28 -2.21 6.18
C VAL A 102 7.84 -3.13 7.27
N GLU A 103 9.15 -3.17 7.42
CA GLU A 103 9.84 -3.93 8.47
C GLU A 103 9.86 -3.22 9.84
N ARG A 104 9.25 -2.02 9.94
CA ARG A 104 9.20 -1.17 11.15
C ARG A 104 10.58 -0.75 11.68
N GLU A 105 11.58 -0.69 10.80
CA GLU A 105 12.93 -0.24 11.14
C GLU A 105 13.08 1.28 11.04
N LYS A 106 12.28 1.94 10.19
CA LYS A 106 12.34 3.38 9.93
C LYS A 106 10.95 3.98 9.74
N ALA A 107 10.82 5.26 10.05
CA ALA A 107 9.65 6.06 9.70
C ALA A 107 9.54 6.26 8.18
N PRO A 108 8.32 6.48 7.64
CA PRO A 108 8.10 6.90 6.25
C PRO A 108 8.93 8.12 5.88
N LEU A 109 9.40 8.17 4.64
CA LEU A 109 10.14 9.32 4.15
C LEU A 109 9.14 10.36 3.63
N MET A 110 9.10 11.52 4.29
CA MET A 110 8.26 12.65 3.93
C MET A 110 9.10 13.68 3.17
N VAL A 111 8.61 14.09 2.00
CA VAL A 111 9.20 15.13 1.17
C VAL A 111 8.38 16.40 1.35
N TYR A 112 9.02 17.41 1.90
CA TYR A 112 8.43 18.73 2.10
C TYR A 112 8.68 19.61 0.89
N GLN A 113 7.70 20.45 0.57
CA GLN A 113 7.87 21.48 -0.43
C GLN A 113 8.80 22.55 0.14
N LEU A 114 10.07 22.53 -0.28
CA LEU A 114 10.96 23.66 -0.04
C LEU A 114 10.34 24.87 -0.72
N ALA A 115 9.79 25.79 0.07
CA ALA A 115 9.45 27.11 -0.42
C ALA A 115 10.73 27.70 -1.05
N GLU A 116 10.80 27.73 -2.38
CA GLU A 116 11.73 28.60 -3.07
C GLU A 116 11.42 30.01 -2.56
N LYS A 117 12.27 30.52 -1.65
CA LYS A 117 12.25 31.93 -1.27
C LYS A 117 12.19 32.73 -2.57
N PRO A 118 11.25 33.68 -2.73
CA PRO A 118 11.23 34.50 -3.92
C PRO A 118 12.58 35.20 -4.01
N LYS A 119 13.35 34.92 -5.07
CA LYS A 119 14.49 35.75 -5.45
C LYS A 119 13.97 37.16 -5.71
N LYS A 120 13.99 38.00 -4.68
CA LYS A 120 13.98 39.45 -4.83
C LYS A 120 15.39 39.92 -5.21
N ALA A 121 15.40 40.89 -6.13
CA ALA A 121 16.53 41.66 -6.67
C ALA A 121 17.42 40.90 -7.67
N SER A 122 17.74 41.43 -8.85
CA SER A 122 17.89 42.84 -9.26
C SER A 122 17.24 43.17 -10.60
#